data_AF-A0A1F8UIU9-F1
#
_entry.id   AF-A0A1F8UIU9-F1
#
_cell.length_a   1.000
_cell.length_b   1.000
_cell.length_c   1.000
_cell.angle_alpha   90.00
_cell.angle_beta   90.00
_cell.angle_gamma   90.00
#
_symmetry.space_group_name_H-M   'P 1'
#
loop_
_entity.id
_entity.type
_entity.pdbx_description
1 polymer ?
#
loop_
_entity_poly.entity_id
_entity_poly.type
_entity_poly.pdbx_seq_one_letter_code
_entity_poly.pdbx_strand_id
1 'polypeptide(L)'
;MKITYMDPKQIISSSHEILHNIHVLKIYFKVFKEGCGDILPSVPVIHRNIIEKHFAGELSDKFIEYISTNPQAEYFLLDGSHKTTAADLTDSKCKVMIIENNEDIEVAKGMETTGEVFEYRTGNYSIESMQNWLTRHFSEKMMFQTVEEKTAKLVESKEIPEYMIKYYEQVN
;
A
#
# COMPACT_ATOMS: atom_id res chain seq x y z
N MET A 1 7.70 9.32 13.28
CA MET A 1 6.60 9.36 12.28
C MET A 1 6.84 10.47 11.28
N LYS A 2 6.86 10.14 9.99
CA LYS A 2 7.05 11.10 8.89
C LYS A 2 5.92 10.98 7.87
N ILE A 3 5.33 12.11 7.47
CA ILE A 3 4.33 12.15 6.38
C ILE A 3 5.00 12.67 5.12
N THR A 4 4.80 12.00 3.98
CA THR A 4 5.39 12.39 2.69
C THR A 4 4.54 11.90 1.53
N TYR A 5 4.92 12.23 0.30
CA TYR A 5 4.30 11.75 -0.92
C TYR A 5 5.17 10.69 -1.56
N MET A 6 4.56 9.57 -1.94
CA MET A 6 5.28 8.41 -2.44
C MET A 6 4.68 7.93 -3.74
N ASP A 7 5.55 7.52 -4.67
CA ASP A 7 5.13 6.89 -5.92
C ASP A 7 4.67 5.45 -5.63
N PRO A 8 3.57 4.97 -6.21
CA PRO A 8 3.03 3.64 -5.93
C PRO A 8 4.02 2.48 -6.14
N LYS A 9 4.95 2.60 -7.09
CA LYS A 9 6.03 1.63 -7.31
C LYS A 9 6.99 1.47 -6.12
N GLN A 10 7.03 2.43 -5.19
CA GLN A 10 7.84 2.33 -3.98
C GLN A 10 7.17 1.54 -2.85
N ILE A 11 5.88 1.19 -3.03
CA ILE A 11 5.05 0.58 -2.01
C ILE A 11 4.77 -0.88 -2.40
N ILE A 12 5.22 -1.82 -1.59
CA ILE A 12 4.91 -3.25 -1.68
C ILE A 12 3.50 -3.47 -1.13
N SER A 13 2.62 -4.04 -1.95
CA SER A 13 1.23 -4.28 -1.58
C SER A 13 1.12 -5.50 -0.65
N SER A 14 0.26 -5.39 0.37
CA SER A 14 -0.15 -6.47 1.27
C SER A 14 -1.48 -7.13 0.86
N SER A 15 -1.99 -6.85 -0.35
CA SER A 15 -3.23 -7.44 -0.85
C SER A 15 -2.98 -8.19 -2.15
N HIS A 16 -3.44 -9.43 -2.20
CA HIS A 16 -3.52 -10.20 -3.44
C HIS A 16 -4.78 -9.76 -4.18
N GLU A 17 -4.58 -9.00 -5.27
CA GLU A 17 -5.47 -8.76 -6.43
C GLU A 17 -6.90 -8.28 -6.13
N ILE A 18 -7.62 -8.87 -5.19
CA ILE A 18 -9.02 -8.57 -4.88
C ILE A 18 -9.17 -7.20 -4.20
N LEU A 19 -9.77 -6.28 -4.93
CA LEU A 19 -10.37 -5.08 -4.35
C LEU A 19 -11.70 -5.48 -3.68
N HIS A 20 -11.70 -5.64 -2.36
CA HIS A 20 -12.88 -6.09 -1.60
C HIS A 20 -14.15 -5.21 -1.75
N ASN A 21 -14.01 -3.99 -2.27
CA ASN A 21 -15.11 -3.06 -2.47
C ASN A 21 -14.81 -2.10 -3.62
N ILE A 22 -15.38 -2.38 -4.79
CA ILE A 22 -15.13 -1.57 -5.97
C ILE A 22 -15.67 -0.14 -5.84
N HIS A 23 -16.72 0.09 -5.04
CA HIS A 23 -17.29 1.43 -4.86
C HIS A 23 -16.33 2.36 -4.13
N VAL A 24 -15.57 1.83 -3.15
CA VAL A 24 -14.53 2.60 -2.46
C VAL A 24 -13.44 3.02 -3.44
N LEU A 25 -12.99 2.10 -4.33
CA LEU A 25 -12.03 2.46 -5.38
C LEU A 25 -12.59 3.57 -6.29
N LYS A 26 -13.87 3.49 -6.71
CA LYS A 26 -14.50 4.52 -7.55
C LYS A 26 -14.46 5.90 -6.91
N ILE A 27 -14.67 5.99 -5.60
CA ILE A 27 -14.60 7.25 -4.86
C ILE A 27 -13.17 7.78 -4.89
N TYR A 28 -12.19 6.98 -4.48
CA TYR A 28 -10.79 7.43 -4.46
C TYR A 28 -10.28 7.79 -5.85
N PHE A 29 -10.58 6.98 -6.86
CA PHE A 29 -10.22 7.27 -8.25
C PHE A 29 -10.77 8.63 -8.69
N LYS A 30 -12.03 8.93 -8.39
CA LYS A 30 -12.60 10.24 -8.70
C LYS A 30 -11.85 11.36 -7.97
N VAL A 31 -11.55 11.19 -6.68
CA VAL A 31 -10.82 12.22 -5.91
C VAL A 31 -9.43 12.48 -6.49
N PHE A 32 -8.65 11.45 -6.81
CA PHE A 32 -7.33 11.63 -7.41
C PHE A 32 -7.39 12.20 -8.83
N LYS A 33 -8.33 11.73 -9.65
CA LYS A 33 -8.54 12.23 -11.01
C LYS A 33 -8.85 13.74 -11.04
N GLU A 34 -9.56 14.25 -10.04
CA GLU A 34 -9.86 15.69 -9.90
C GLU A 34 -8.72 16.48 -9.23
N GLY A 35 -7.52 15.89 -9.07
CA GLY A 35 -6.37 16.54 -8.43
C GLY A 35 -6.55 16.77 -6.93
N CYS A 36 -7.52 16.12 -6.30
CA CYS A 36 -7.92 16.35 -4.91
C CYS A 36 -7.34 15.30 -3.94
N GLY A 37 -6.33 14.52 -4.34
CA GLY A 37 -5.74 13.45 -3.52
C GLY A 37 -5.25 13.89 -2.14
N ASP A 38 -4.84 15.16 -2.00
CA ASP A 38 -4.31 15.73 -0.76
C ASP A 38 -5.32 15.82 0.38
N ILE A 39 -6.63 15.88 0.07
CA ILE A 39 -7.68 15.91 1.07
C ILE A 39 -7.85 14.56 1.77
N LEU A 40 -7.37 13.49 1.14
CA LEU A 40 -7.49 12.15 1.70
C LEU A 40 -6.53 11.99 2.87
N PRO A 41 -6.92 11.24 3.91
CA PRO A 41 -6.01 10.79 4.96
C PRO A 41 -4.74 10.14 4.41
N SER A 42 -3.66 10.17 5.17
CA SER A 42 -2.42 9.49 4.79
C SER A 42 -2.56 7.96 4.84
N VAL A 43 -1.71 7.26 4.11
CA VAL A 43 -1.63 5.79 4.07
C VAL A 43 -0.51 5.30 4.99
N PRO A 44 -0.77 4.41 5.93
CA PRO A 44 0.28 3.88 6.79
C PRO A 44 1.17 2.90 6.01
N VAL A 45 2.48 3.12 6.09
CA VAL A 45 3.51 2.25 5.50
C VAL A 45 4.65 2.03 6.48
N ILE A 46 5.39 0.95 6.30
CA ILE A 46 6.57 0.62 7.12
C ILE A 46 7.77 0.32 6.24
N HIS A 47 8.95 0.83 6.62
CA HIS A 47 10.17 0.63 5.82
C HIS A 47 10.57 -0.86 5.78
N ARG A 48 10.99 -1.36 4.61
CA ARG A 48 11.30 -2.78 4.40
C ARG A 48 12.34 -3.33 5.37
N ASN A 49 13.40 -2.57 5.68
CA ASN A 49 14.45 -2.94 6.64
C ASN A 49 13.95 -3.30 8.05
N ILE A 50 12.75 -2.86 8.44
CA ILE A 50 12.13 -3.25 9.72
C ILE A 50 11.49 -4.64 9.63
N ILE A 51 11.00 -5.00 8.44
CA ILE A 51 10.25 -6.24 8.18
C ILE A 51 11.15 -7.35 7.68
N GLU A 52 12.02 -7.09 6.71
CA GLU A 52 12.81 -8.10 5.98
C GLU A 52 13.68 -8.98 6.88
N LYS A 53 14.12 -8.44 8.02
CA LYS A 53 14.91 -9.17 9.04
C LYS A 53 14.14 -10.33 9.68
N HIS A 54 12.81 -10.34 9.54
CA HIS A 54 11.92 -11.38 10.07
C HIS A 54 11.56 -12.43 9.03
N PHE A 55 11.93 -12.21 7.75
CA PHE A 55 11.76 -13.24 6.72
C PHE A 55 12.88 -14.27 6.84
N ALA A 56 12.51 -15.55 6.73
CA ALA A 56 13.44 -16.68 6.85
C ALA A 56 13.15 -17.74 5.78
N GLY A 57 14.18 -18.56 5.47
CA GLY A 57 14.09 -19.62 4.48
C GLY A 57 13.67 -19.11 3.10
N GLU A 58 12.80 -19.87 2.43
CA GLU A 58 12.34 -19.59 1.08
C GLU A 58 11.68 -18.19 0.94
N LEU A 59 11.04 -17.68 1.99
CA LEU A 59 10.45 -16.34 1.95
C LEU A 59 11.52 -15.26 1.82
N SER A 60 12.62 -15.41 2.55
CA SER A 60 13.76 -14.49 2.48
C SER A 60 14.40 -14.51 1.09
N ASP A 61 14.61 -15.71 0.54
CA ASP A 61 15.19 -15.90 -0.79
C ASP A 61 14.34 -15.21 -1.88
N LYS A 62 13.02 -15.45 -1.86
CA LYS A 62 12.08 -14.80 -2.78
C LYS A 62 12.03 -13.28 -2.62
N PHE A 63 12.13 -12.79 -1.37
CA PHE A 63 12.16 -11.36 -1.13
C PHE A 63 13.43 -10.72 -1.69
N ILE A 64 14.59 -11.35 -1.51
CA ILE A 64 15.87 -10.88 -2.04
C ILE A 64 15.82 -10.85 -3.58
N GLU A 65 15.33 -11.92 -4.21
CA GLU A 65 15.14 -11.96 -5.66
C GLU A 65 14.22 -10.82 -6.14
N TYR A 66 13.08 -10.65 -5.47
CA TYR A 66 12.14 -9.59 -5.80
C TYR A 66 12.76 -8.19 -5.67
N ILE A 67 13.44 -7.88 -4.56
CA ILE A 67 14.08 -6.56 -4.37
C ILE A 67 15.23 -6.33 -5.36
N SER A 68 15.92 -7.38 -5.82
CA SER A 68 16.97 -7.24 -6.84
C SER A 68 16.45 -6.73 -8.18
N THR A 69 15.19 -7.04 -8.51
CA THR A 69 14.51 -6.59 -9.74
C THR A 69 13.65 -5.35 -9.51
N ASN A 70 13.24 -5.09 -8.27
CA ASN A 70 12.44 -3.94 -7.85
C ASN A 70 13.14 -3.12 -6.75
N PRO A 71 14.32 -2.51 -7.03
CA PRO A 71 15.10 -1.81 -6.01
C PRO A 71 14.36 -0.62 -5.38
N GLN A 72 13.43 -0.01 -6.12
CA GLN A 72 12.60 1.12 -5.70
C GLN A 72 11.55 0.76 -4.64
N ALA A 73 11.22 -0.53 -4.48
CA ALA A 73 10.20 -1.00 -3.54
C ALA A 73 10.75 -0.96 -2.11
N GLU A 74 10.52 0.15 -1.40
CA GLU A 74 11.16 0.46 -0.12
C GLU A 74 10.23 0.26 1.09
N TYR A 75 8.92 0.24 0.89
CA TYR A 75 7.95 0.27 1.97
C TYR A 75 6.87 -0.80 1.82
N PHE A 76 6.47 -1.45 2.91
CA PHE A 76 5.30 -2.31 2.94
C PHE A 76 4.04 -1.52 3.29
N LEU A 77 2.97 -1.77 2.54
CA LEU A 77 1.64 -1.22 2.78
C LEU A 77 1.00 -1.88 4.01
N LEU A 78 0.67 -1.09 5.03
CA LEU A 78 -0.04 -1.61 6.21
C LEU A 78 -1.56 -1.59 6.02
N ASP A 79 -2.08 -0.55 5.37
CA ASP A 79 -3.49 -0.40 5.02
C ASP A 79 -3.63 0.57 3.83
N GLY A 80 -4.81 0.75 3.24
CA GLY A 80 -5.07 1.73 2.18
C GLY A 80 -4.90 1.19 0.77
N SER A 81 -5.15 -0.11 0.56
CA SER A 81 -5.04 -0.79 -0.74
C SER A 81 -5.84 -0.11 -1.86
N HIS A 82 -7.11 0.26 -1.63
CA HIS A 82 -7.91 0.96 -2.63
C HIS A 82 -7.38 2.36 -2.96
N LYS A 83 -6.86 3.07 -1.96
CA LYS A 83 -6.39 4.46 -2.10
C LYS A 83 -5.06 4.51 -2.86
N THR A 84 -4.15 3.60 -2.56
CA THR A 84 -2.87 3.48 -3.29
C THR A 84 -3.10 3.01 -4.74
N THR A 85 -3.98 2.02 -4.96
CA THR A 85 -4.38 1.63 -6.33
C THR A 85 -5.06 2.78 -7.07
N ALA A 86 -5.91 3.59 -6.42
CA ALA A 86 -6.51 4.76 -7.06
C ALA A 86 -5.48 5.82 -7.47
N ALA A 87 -4.47 6.05 -6.62
CA ALA A 87 -3.38 6.99 -6.92
C ALA A 87 -2.58 6.54 -8.15
N ASP A 88 -2.27 5.24 -8.22
CA ASP A 88 -1.57 4.64 -9.35
C ASP A 88 -2.38 4.68 -10.66
N LEU A 89 -3.69 4.38 -10.57
CA LEU A 89 -4.61 4.49 -11.72
C LEU A 89 -4.66 5.90 -12.34
N THR A 90 -4.22 6.92 -11.62
CA THR A 90 -4.25 8.31 -12.05
C THR A 90 -2.88 8.96 -12.14
N ASP A 91 -1.79 8.17 -12.20
CA ASP A 91 -0.39 8.66 -12.20
C ASP A 91 -0.14 9.71 -11.12
N SER A 92 -0.62 9.42 -9.91
CA SER A 92 -0.59 10.33 -8.77
C SER A 92 0.21 9.75 -7.62
N LYS A 93 0.91 10.62 -6.89
CA LYS A 93 1.56 10.23 -5.65
C LYS A 93 0.54 10.03 -4.54
N CYS A 94 0.82 9.08 -3.65
CA CYS A 94 0.01 8.84 -2.47
C CYS A 94 0.62 9.55 -1.25
N LYS A 95 -0.21 10.26 -0.48
CA LYS A 95 0.20 10.78 0.83
C LYS A 95 0.34 9.60 1.81
N VAL A 96 1.55 9.32 2.27
CA VAL A 96 1.88 8.21 3.16
C VAL A 96 2.36 8.70 4.52
N MET A 97 2.14 7.90 5.55
CA MET A 97 2.65 8.02 6.91
C MET A 97 3.59 6.86 7.17
N ILE A 98 4.87 7.16 7.37
CA ILE A 98 5.90 6.17 7.66
C ILE A 98 5.91 5.90 9.16
N ILE A 99 5.64 4.65 9.51
CA ILE A 99 5.69 4.10 10.87
C ILE A 99 7.06 3.48 11.08
N GLU A 100 7.81 3.96 12.08
CA GLU A 100 9.18 3.48 12.37
C GLU A 100 9.28 2.74 13.70
N ASN A 101 8.39 3.03 14.65
CA ASN A 101 8.43 2.50 16.01
C ASN A 101 7.01 2.40 16.61
N ASN A 102 6.92 1.91 17.85
CA ASN A 102 5.63 1.79 18.56
C ASN A 102 5.04 3.15 18.95
N GLU A 103 5.86 4.18 19.20
CA GLU A 103 5.32 5.52 19.50
C GLU A 103 4.54 6.09 18.32
N ASP A 104 5.05 5.91 17.09
CA ASP A 104 4.38 6.31 15.86
C ASP A 104 3.01 5.64 15.70
N ILE A 105 2.89 4.38 16.16
CA ILE A 105 1.63 3.64 16.13
C ILE A 105 0.61 4.28 17.09
N GLU A 106 1.02 4.65 18.31
CA GLU A 106 0.14 5.34 19.25
C GLU A 106 -0.30 6.72 18.71
N VAL A 107 0.60 7.44 18.03
CA VAL A 107 0.24 8.69 17.36
C VAL A 107 -0.78 8.44 16.24
N ALA A 108 -0.56 7.44 15.39
CA ALA A 108 -1.48 7.08 14.31
C ALA A 108 -2.88 6.71 14.82
N LYS A 109 -2.99 6.03 15.98
CA LYS A 109 -4.27 5.77 16.67
C LYS A 109 -4.96 7.05 17.11
N GLY A 110 -4.21 7.99 17.69
CA GLY A 110 -4.74 9.30 18.04
C GLY A 110 -5.38 10.00 16.84
N MET A 111 -4.78 9.87 15.66
CA MET A 111 -5.26 10.45 14.40
C MET A 111 -6.54 9.80 13.87
N GLU A 112 -6.89 8.59 14.29
CA GLU A 112 -8.20 8.00 13.96
C GLU A 112 -9.33 8.76 14.65
N THR A 113 -9.12 9.18 15.90
CA THR A 113 -10.13 9.90 16.68
C THR A 113 -10.45 11.28 16.10
N THR A 114 -9.49 11.87 15.39
CA THR A 114 -9.62 13.16 14.69
C THR A 114 -10.06 13.00 13.24
N GLY A 115 -10.10 11.78 12.70
CA GLY A 115 -10.43 11.50 11.30
C GLY A 115 -9.30 11.80 10.32
N GLU A 116 -8.09 12.06 10.80
CA GLU A 116 -6.90 12.32 9.98
C GLU A 116 -6.30 11.03 9.38
N VAL A 117 -6.72 9.87 9.90
CA VAL A 117 -6.52 8.51 9.36
C VAL A 117 -7.87 7.79 9.31
N PHE A 118 -8.17 7.11 8.20
CA PHE A 118 -9.32 6.21 8.14
C PHE A 118 -8.97 4.90 8.84
N GLU A 119 -9.78 4.49 9.82
CA GLU A 119 -9.80 3.19 10.51
C GLU A 119 -8.51 2.37 10.26
N TYR A 120 -7.46 2.70 11.00
CA TYR A 120 -6.23 1.95 11.08
C TYR A 120 -6.54 0.59 11.70
N ARG A 121 -7.01 -0.35 10.88
CA ARG A 121 -7.37 -1.71 11.32
C ARG A 121 -6.17 -2.48 11.85
N THR A 122 -4.96 -2.00 11.55
CA THR A 122 -3.70 -2.45 12.13
C THR A 122 -3.32 -1.75 13.45
N GLY A 123 -4.18 -0.87 13.96
CA GLY A 123 -3.95 0.01 15.12
C GLY A 123 -3.94 -0.65 16.48
N ASN A 124 -4.18 -1.95 16.59
CA ASN A 124 -3.97 -2.68 17.85
C ASN A 124 -2.60 -3.37 17.93
N TYR A 125 -1.74 -3.19 16.93
CA TYR A 125 -0.52 -3.97 16.77
C TYR A 125 0.72 -3.15 17.10
N SER A 126 1.67 -3.75 17.82
CA SER A 126 3.05 -3.27 17.91
C SER A 126 3.79 -3.50 16.58
N ILE A 127 4.99 -2.92 16.43
CA ILE A 127 5.92 -3.25 15.33
C ILE A 127 6.12 -4.77 15.21
N GLU A 128 6.28 -5.46 16.34
CA GLU A 128 6.39 -6.92 16.39
C GLU A 128 5.15 -7.61 15.82
N SER A 129 3.96 -7.12 16.18
CA SER A 129 2.71 -7.66 15.65
C SER A 129 2.57 -7.43 14.15
N MET A 130 3.05 -6.29 13.62
CA MET A 130 3.10 -6.01 12.18
C MET A 130 4.10 -6.92 11.45
N GLN A 131 5.28 -7.13 12.04
CA GLN A 131 6.29 -8.06 11.53
C GLN A 131 5.71 -9.47 11.42
N ASN A 132 5.04 -9.95 12.47
CA ASN A 132 4.40 -11.27 12.48
C ASN A 132 3.27 -11.36 11.44
N TRP A 133 2.43 -10.33 11.33
CA TRP A 133 1.34 -10.32 10.36
C TRP A 133 1.86 -10.33 8.91
N LEU A 134 2.79 -9.44 8.56
CA LEU A 134 3.37 -9.38 7.21
C LEU A 134 4.12 -10.67 6.89
N THR A 135 4.92 -11.20 7.82
CA THR A 135 5.64 -12.46 7.62
C THR A 135 4.68 -13.61 7.35
N ARG A 136 3.61 -13.75 8.15
CA ARG A 136 2.57 -14.77 7.90
C ARG A 136 1.90 -14.57 6.55
N HIS A 137 1.47 -13.35 6.25
CA HIS A 137 0.79 -13.00 5.00
C HIS A 137 1.61 -13.41 3.77
N PHE A 138 2.89 -13.00 3.73
CA PHE A 138 3.76 -13.33 2.61
C PHE A 138 4.23 -14.79 2.62
N SER A 139 4.32 -15.45 3.77
CA SER A 139 4.64 -16.89 3.85
C SER A 139 3.53 -17.76 3.25
N GLU A 140 2.26 -17.38 3.42
CA GLU A 140 1.12 -18.15 2.89
C GLU A 140 1.03 -18.10 1.36
N LYS A 141 1.60 -17.06 0.76
CA LYS A 141 1.32 -16.66 -0.63
C LYS A 141 2.57 -16.64 -1.50
N MET A 142 3.72 -16.44 -0.87
CA MET A 142 5.06 -16.48 -1.46
C MET A 142 5.18 -15.59 -2.70
N MET A 143 4.55 -14.41 -2.65
CA MET A 143 4.52 -13.44 -3.74
C MET A 143 4.62 -12.03 -3.19
N PHE A 144 5.53 -11.25 -3.77
CA PHE A 144 5.67 -9.82 -3.55
C PHE A 144 5.26 -9.09 -4.83
N GLN A 145 4.67 -7.91 -4.68
CA GLN A 145 4.38 -7.01 -5.79
C GLN A 145 4.25 -5.58 -5.28
N THR A 146 4.61 -4.59 -6.10
CA THR A 146 4.34 -3.19 -5.84
C THR A 146 2.86 -2.89 -6.02
N VAL A 147 2.41 -1.71 -5.59
CA VAL A 147 1.07 -1.22 -5.91
C VAL A 147 0.93 -1.04 -7.43
N GLU A 148 1.95 -0.55 -8.12
CA GLU A 148 1.98 -0.38 -9.58
C GLU A 148 1.77 -1.73 -10.30
N GLU A 149 2.57 -2.75 -9.95
CA GLU A 149 2.44 -4.10 -10.53
C GLU A 149 1.05 -4.70 -10.26
N LYS A 150 0.50 -4.49 -9.04
CA LYS A 150 -0.86 -4.92 -8.71
C LYS A 150 -1.90 -4.21 -9.57
N THR A 151 -1.80 -2.89 -9.75
CA THR A 151 -2.75 -2.11 -10.56
C THR A 151 -2.68 -2.53 -12.02
N ALA A 152 -1.48 -2.73 -12.57
CA ALA A 152 -1.30 -3.20 -13.94
C ALA A 152 -2.02 -4.54 -14.17
N LYS A 153 -1.89 -5.50 -13.24
CA LYS A 153 -2.64 -6.77 -13.29
C LYS A 153 -4.15 -6.57 -13.24
N LEU A 154 -4.66 -5.67 -12.41
CA LEU A 154 -6.09 -5.34 -12.34
C LEU A 154 -6.63 -4.76 -13.66
N VAL A 155 -5.82 -3.95 -14.33
CA VAL A 155 -6.12 -3.39 -15.65
C VAL A 155 -6.14 -4.50 -16.71
N GLU A 156 -5.09 -5.31 -16.77
CA GLU A 156 -4.95 -6.41 -17.74
C GLU A 156 -6.07 -7.46 -17.61
N SER A 157 -6.40 -7.84 -16.37
CA SER A 157 -7.47 -8.80 -16.06
C SER A 157 -8.89 -8.24 -16.20
N LYS A 158 -9.04 -6.93 -16.40
CA LYS A 158 -10.33 -6.20 -16.48
C LYS A 158 -11.19 -6.36 -15.23
N GLU A 159 -10.56 -6.48 -14.05
CA GLU A 159 -11.25 -6.60 -12.75
C GLU A 159 -11.75 -5.25 -12.20
N ILE A 160 -11.42 -4.15 -12.87
CA ILE A 160 -11.86 -2.79 -12.53
C ILE A 160 -12.72 -2.19 -13.67
N PRO A 161 -13.54 -1.15 -13.39
CA PRO A 161 -14.37 -0.52 -14.40
C PRO A 161 -13.60 -0.02 -15.62
N GLU A 162 -14.16 -0.28 -16.81
CA GLU A 162 -13.61 0.11 -18.12
C GLU A 162 -13.16 1.58 -18.19
N TYR A 163 -13.88 2.51 -17.55
CA TYR A 163 -13.51 3.92 -17.59
C TYR A 163 -12.23 4.25 -16.80
N MET A 164 -11.87 3.43 -15.82
CA MET A 164 -10.59 3.56 -15.10
C MET A 164 -9.46 3.01 -15.95
N ILE A 165 -9.67 1.86 -16.59
CA ILE A 165 -8.71 1.24 -17.52
C ILE A 165 -8.34 2.23 -18.63
N LYS A 166 -9.36 2.78 -19.32
CA LYS A 166 -9.15 3.78 -20.37
C LYS A 166 -8.41 5.03 -19.90
N TYR A 167 -8.60 5.42 -18.63
CA TYR A 167 -7.89 6.56 -18.08
C TYR A 167 -6.43 6.21 -17.78
N TYR A 168 -6.19 5.04 -17.20
CA TYR A 168 -4.86 4.54 -16.90
C TYR A 168 -3.98 4.45 -18.15
N GLU A 169 -4.52 3.89 -19.25
CA GLU A 169 -3.87 3.79 -20.56
C GLU A 169 -3.60 5.15 -21.24
N GLN A 170 -4.23 6.23 -20.77
CA GLN A 170 -4.00 7.59 -21.30
C GLN A 170 -2.88 8.32 -20.57
N VAL A 171 -2.61 7.94 -19.32
CA VAL A 171 -1.67 8.65 -18.44
C VAL A 171 -0.39 7.87 -18.17
N ASN A 172 -0.34 6.57 -18.52
CA ASN A 172 0.84 5.71 -18.46
C ASN A 172 1.17 5.14 -19.84
#